data_AF-A0A960MMF7-F1
#
_entry.id   AF-A0A960MMF7-F1
#
_cell.length_a   1.000
_cell.length_b   1.000
_cell.length_c   1.000
_cell.angle_alpha   90.00
_cell.angle_beta   90.00
_cell.angle_gamma   90.00
#
_symmetry.space_group_name_H-M   'P 1'
#
loop_
_entity.id
_entity.type
_entity.pdbx_description
1 polymer ?
#
loop_
_entity_poly.entity_id
_entity_poly.type
_entity_poly.pdbx_seq_one_letter_code
_entity_poly.pdbx_strand_id
1 'polypeptide(L)' 'MEDEFFQEVKEAHKRASRKAFETAVRTNTALIYEKDGKIIEYRPPYRYKLVPIDPETEPTPE' A
#
# COMPACT_ATOMS: atom_id res chain seq x y z
N MET A 1 -19.98 17.48 -19.92
CA MET A 1 -18.53 17.67 -20.10
C MET A 1 -17.82 17.85 -18.75
N GLU A 2 -18.25 18.74 -17.86
CA GLU A 2 -17.65 18.84 -16.51
C GLU A 2 -17.78 17.54 -15.70
N ASP A 3 -18.94 16.88 -15.73
CA ASP A 3 -19.18 15.67 -14.93
C ASP A 3 -18.28 14.48 -15.28
N GLU A 4 -18.00 14.24 -16.57
CA GLU A 4 -17.09 13.15 -16.98
C GLU A 4 -15.66 13.42 -16.53
N PHE A 5 -15.18 14.66 -16.70
CA PHE A 5 -13.85 15.07 -16.25
C PHE A 5 -13.70 14.92 -14.72
N PHE A 6 -14.71 15.33 -13.95
CA PHE A 6 -14.69 15.16 -12.50
C PHE A 6 -14.69 13.69 -12.07
N GLN A 7 -15.36 12.80 -12.80
CA GLN A 7 -15.30 11.36 -12.53
C GLN A 7 -13.94 10.77 -12.86
N GLU A 8 -13.33 11.15 -13.99
CA GLU A 8 -11.98 10.72 -14.35
C GLU A 8 -10.95 11.13 -13.31
N VAL A 9 -11.02 12.37 -12.82
CA VAL A 9 -10.12 12.87 -11.75
C VAL A 9 -10.31 12.07 -10.45
N LYS A 10 -11.56 11.77 -10.06
CA LYS A 10 -11.84 10.94 -8.88
C LYS A 10 -11.30 9.53 -9.04
N GLU A 11 -11.44 8.92 -10.21
CA GLU A 11 -10.89 7.59 -10.47
C GLU A 11 -9.36 7.58 -10.45
N ALA A 12 -8.73 8.56 -11.10
CA ALA A 12 -7.28 8.71 -11.09
C ALA A 12 -6.75 8.86 -9.67
N HIS A 13 -7.42 9.66 -8.84
CA HIS A 13 -7.08 9.82 -7.43
C HIS A 13 -7.22 8.50 -6.64
N LYS A 14 -8.33 7.76 -6.82
CA LYS A 14 -8.51 6.44 -6.20
C LYS A 14 -7.40 5.46 -6.58
N ARG A 15 -7.03 5.40 -7.87
CA ARG A 15 -5.95 4.53 -8.37
C ARG A 15 -4.59 4.91 -7.77
N ALA A 16 -4.29 6.21 -7.70
CA ALA A 16 -3.05 6.71 -7.11
C ALA A 16 -2.94 6.37 -5.61
N SER A 17 -4.01 6.60 -4.84
CA SER A 17 -4.06 6.29 -3.41
C SER A 17 -3.90 4.80 -3.15
N ARG A 18 -4.54 3.94 -3.95
CA ARG A 18 -4.36 2.47 -3.87
C ARG A 18 -2.90 2.07 -4.12
N LYS A 19 -2.27 2.62 -5.16
CA LYS A 19 -0.87 2.31 -5.50
C LYS A 19 0.09 2.76 -4.38
N ALA A 20 -0.12 3.96 -3.82
CA ALA A 20 0.67 4.45 -2.71
C ALA A 20 0.55 3.54 -1.47
N PHE A 21 -0.66 3.05 -1.17
CA PHE A 21 -0.88 2.08 -0.10
C PHE A 21 -0.16 0.75 -0.35
N GLU A 22 -0.30 0.17 -1.55
CA GLU A 22 0.38 -1.08 -1.93
C GLU A 22 1.92 -0.94 -1.83
N THR A 23 2.47 0.20 -2.27
CA THR A 23 3.90 0.49 -2.14
C THR A 23 4.32 0.61 -0.67
N ALA A 24 3.57 1.34 0.15
CA ALA A 24 3.86 1.49 1.57
C ALA A 24 3.86 0.14 2.29
N VAL A 25 2.88 -0.72 2.00
CA VAL A 25 2.80 -2.08 2.54
C VAL A 25 4.02 -2.92 2.13
N ARG A 26 4.36 -2.95 0.83
CA ARG A 26 5.50 -3.74 0.31
C ARG A 26 6.84 -3.30 0.86
N THR A 27 7.03 -1.99 1.05
CA THR A 27 8.29 -1.40 1.50
C THR A 27 8.36 -1.21 3.01
N ASN A 28 7.30 -1.57 3.73
CA ASN A 28 7.16 -1.36 5.17
C ASN A 28 7.41 0.11 5.57
N THR A 29 6.99 1.05 4.73
CA THR A 29 7.10 2.49 5.00
C THR A 29 5.79 3.03 5.54
N ALA A 30 5.86 4.10 6.33
CA ALA A 30 4.67 4.83 6.73
C ALA A 30 4.04 5.56 5.53
N LEU A 31 2.73 5.50 5.40
CA LEU A 31 1.94 6.31 4.48
C LEU A 31 1.33 7.47 5.27
N ILE A 32 1.65 8.71 4.87
CA ILE A 32 1.09 9.92 5.48
C ILE A 32 0.14 10.55 4.46
N TYR A 33 -1.09 10.80 4.87
CA TYR A 33 -2.10 11.44 4.01
C TYR A 33 -3.08 12.26 4.84
N GLU A 34 -3.73 13.22 4.20
CA GLU A 34 -4.81 13.99 4.82
C GLU A 34 -6.16 13.30 4.58
N LYS A 35 -6.98 13.23 5.62
CA LYS A 35 -8.36 12.77 5.55
C LYS A 35 -9.20 13.60 6.52
N ASP A 36 -10.27 14.21 6.01
CA ASP A 36 -11.22 15.02 6.79
C ASP A 36 -10.51 16.14 7.60
N GLY A 37 -9.52 16.79 6.98
CA GLY A 37 -8.72 17.87 7.60
C GLY A 37 -7.70 17.39 8.64
N LYS A 38 -7.50 16.07 8.77
CA LYS A 38 -6.54 15.47 9.71
C LYS A 38 -5.43 14.76 8.95
N ILE A 39 -4.21 14.96 9.41
CA ILE A 39 -3.06 14.17 8.95
C ILE A 39 -3.14 12.80 9.64
N ILE A 40 -3.21 11.74 8.84
CA ILE A 40 -3.22 10.36 9.29
C ILE A 40 -1.91 9.72 8.85
N GLU A 41 -1.23 9.09 9.81
CA GLU A 41 -0.11 8.20 9.54
C GLU A 41 -0.59 6.74 9.61
N TYR A 42 -0.48 6.03 8.50
CA TYR A 42 -0.71 4.59 8.44
C TYR A 42 0.63 3.86 8.38
N ARG A 43 0.92 3.04 9.40
CA ARG A 43 2.02 2.08 9.37
C ARG A 43 1.47 0.69 9.07
N PRO A 44 1.91 0.04 7.98
CA PRO A 44 1.52 -1.34 7.68
C PRO A 44 1.87 -2.26 8.87
N PRO A 45 0.99 -3.19 9.26
CA PRO A 45 1.23 -4.08 10.39
C PRO A 45 2.22 -5.21 10.10
N TYR A 46 2.76 -5.32 8.88
CA TYR A 46 3.54 -6.48 8.46
C TYR A 46 5.02 -6.34 8.83
N ARG A 47 5.48 -7.21 9.73
CA ARG A 47 6.90 -7.50 9.92
C ARG A 47 7.29 -8.61 8.95
N TYR A 48 7.97 -8.28 7.85
CA TYR A 48 8.71 -9.29 7.10
C TYR A 48 9.79 -9.86 8.03
N LYS A 49 9.74 -11.16 8.29
CA LYS A 49 10.83 -11.88 8.94
C LYS A 49 11.67 -12.50 7.84
N LEU A 50 12.95 -12.13 7.75
CA LEU A 50 13.88 -12.88 6.92
C LEU A 50 13.96 -14.30 7.50
N VAL A 51 13.54 -15.29 6.72
CA VAL A 51 13.67 -16.70 7.08
C VAL A 51 14.95 -17.20 6.42
N PRO A 52 15.90 -17.77 7.18
CA PRO A 52 17.04 -18.44 6.57
C PRO A 52 16.50 -19.61 5.73
N ILE A 53 16.95 -19.70 4.48
CA ILE A 53 16.71 -20.88 3.65
C ILE A 53 17.77 -21.89 4.04
N ASP A 54 17.34 -23.01 4.62
CA ASP A 54 18.21 -24.17 4.77
C ASP A 54 18.24 -24.91 3.42
N PRO A 55 19.39 -25.01 2.75
CA PRO A 55 19.48 -25.66 1.45
C PRO A 55 19.18 -27.17 1.50
N GLU A 56 19.17 -27.79 2.68
CA GLU A 56 18.84 -29.20 2.87
C GLU A 56 17.34 -29.46 3.11
N THR A 57 16.56 -28.40 3.32
CA THR A 57 15.12 -28.50 3.56
C THR A 57 14.35 -27.99 2.33
N GLU A 58 13.66 -28.88 1.61
CA GLU A 58 12.75 -28.44 0.55
C GLU A 58 11.71 -27.47 1.12
N PRO A 59 11.46 -26.31 0.48
CA PRO A 59 10.50 -25.35 0.99
C PRO A 59 9.09 -25.94 0.86
N THR A 60 8.50 -26.36 1.96
CA THR A 60 7.07 -26.68 2.02
C THR A 60 6.29 -25.37 2.04
N PRO A 61 5.39 -25.10 1.07
CA PRO A 61 4.48 -23.97 1.17
C PRO A 61 3.44 -24.25 2.27
N GLU A 62 3.27 -23.29 3.19
CA GLU A 62 2.14 -23.25 4.14
C GLU A 62 0.85 -22.79 3.46
#